data_AF-A0A9W3F1Q2-F1
#
_entry.id   AF-A0A9W3F1Q2-F1
#
_cell.length_a   1.000
_cell.length_b   1.000
_cell.length_c   1.000
_cell.angle_alpha   90.00
_cell.angle_beta   90.00
_cell.angle_gamma   90.00
#
_symmetry.space_group_name_H-M   'P 1'
#
loop_
_entity.id
_entity.type
_entity.pdbx_description
1 polymer ?
#
loop_
_entity_poly.entity_id
_entity_poly.type
_entity_poly.pdbx_seq_one_letter_code
_entity_poly.pdbx_strand_id
1 'polypeptide(L)'
;MLSESSSFLKGVMLGSIFCALITMLGHIKIGHGNRMHDHEHHHLQAPNKEDILKISEDERMELSKSFQVYCIILVKPKDVSLWAAVKETWTKHCDKAEFFSSENVKVFESINMETNDMWLMMRKAYKYAFDKYRDQYNWFFLARPTTFAIIENLKYFLLKKDPSQPFYLGHTVKSGDLEYVSVEGGIVLSIESMKRLNSLLSVPEKCPEQGGMIWKISEDKQLAVCLKYAGVFAENAEDSEGKDVFNTKSVGLFIKEAMTNQPNQVVEGCCSDMAVTFNGLTPNQMHVMMYGVYRLRAFGHIFNDALVFLPPNGSDND
;
A
#
# COMPACT_ATOMS: atom_id res chain seq x y z
N MET A 1 60.30 -4.26 -41.36
CA MET A 1 59.31 -4.86 -40.44
C MET A 1 59.59 -4.58 -38.95
N LEU A 2 60.25 -3.46 -38.59
CA LEU A 2 60.53 -3.11 -37.18
C LEU A 2 59.73 -1.90 -36.67
N SER A 3 59.12 -1.08 -37.54
CA SER A 3 58.36 0.10 -37.11
C SER A 3 56.88 -0.19 -36.78
N GLU A 4 56.24 -1.16 -37.44
CA GLU A 4 54.83 -1.50 -37.19
C GLU A 4 54.62 -2.22 -35.84
N SER A 5 55.59 -3.04 -35.42
CA SER A 5 55.60 -3.70 -34.11
C SER A 5 55.62 -2.69 -32.96
N SER A 6 56.34 -1.58 -33.11
CA SER A 6 56.43 -0.52 -32.10
C SER A 6 55.09 0.17 -31.86
N SER A 7 54.32 0.44 -32.92
CA SER A 7 53.00 1.05 -32.83
C SER A 7 51.97 0.12 -32.19
N PHE A 8 52.02 -1.19 -32.51
CA PHE A 8 51.16 -2.19 -31.90
C PHE A 8 51.43 -2.36 -30.40
N LEU A 9 52.70 -2.46 -30.00
CA LEU A 9 53.11 -2.54 -28.59
C LEU A 9 52.70 -1.30 -27.79
N LYS A 10 52.80 -0.10 -28.38
CA LYS A 10 52.29 1.14 -27.75
C LYS A 10 50.78 1.12 -27.56
N GLY A 11 50.04 0.60 -28.54
CA GLY A 11 48.58 0.43 -28.44
C GLY A 11 48.16 -0.55 -27.33
N VAL A 12 48.86 -1.69 -27.22
CA VAL A 12 48.62 -2.68 -26.17
C VAL A 12 48.94 -2.11 -24.78
N MET A 13 50.03 -1.35 -24.65
CA MET A 13 50.40 -0.70 -23.39
C MET A 13 49.37 0.36 -22.97
N LEU A 14 48.91 1.21 -23.89
CA LEU A 14 47.88 2.21 -23.62
C LEU A 14 46.54 1.57 -23.25
N GLY A 15 46.13 0.50 -23.96
CA GLY A 15 44.92 -0.26 -23.64
C GLY A 15 44.99 -0.94 -22.27
N SER A 16 46.16 -1.48 -21.90
CA SER A 16 46.37 -2.14 -20.61
C SER A 16 46.36 -1.13 -19.45
N ILE A 17 46.96 0.05 -19.63
CA ILE A 17 46.91 1.15 -18.65
C ILE A 17 45.48 1.64 -18.47
N PHE A 18 44.73 1.78 -19.57
CA PHE A 18 43.32 2.21 -19.52
C PHE A 18 42.43 1.16 -18.82
N CYS A 19 42.61 -0.13 -19.12
CA CYS A 19 41.93 -1.22 -18.42
C CYS A 19 42.29 -1.24 -16.93
N ALA A 20 43.57 -1.06 -16.57
CA ALA A 20 44.00 -1.00 -15.17
C ALA A 20 43.43 0.22 -14.43
N LEU A 21 43.30 1.37 -15.10
CA LEU A 21 42.65 2.55 -14.53
C LEU A 21 41.14 2.33 -14.31
N ILE A 22 40.45 1.68 -15.25
CA ILE A 22 39.03 1.33 -15.11
C ILE A 22 38.82 0.31 -13.99
N THR A 23 39.67 -0.71 -13.86
CA THR A 23 39.55 -1.69 -12.77
C THR A 23 39.89 -1.08 -11.42
N MET A 24 40.88 -0.17 -11.35
CA MET A 24 41.20 0.57 -10.12
C MET A 24 40.09 1.57 -9.74
N LEU A 25 39.46 2.24 -10.71
CA LEU A 25 38.27 3.08 -10.49
C LEU A 25 37.04 2.25 -10.11
N GLY A 26 36.87 1.06 -10.69
CA GLY A 26 35.81 0.11 -10.34
C GLY A 26 36.00 -0.56 -8.97
N HIS A 27 37.23 -0.56 -8.45
CA HIS A 27 37.57 -1.01 -7.10
C HIS A 27 37.62 0.11 -6.06
N ILE A 28 37.38 1.37 -6.44
CA ILE A 28 36.91 2.37 -5.48
C ILE A 28 35.51 1.91 -5.06
N LYS A 29 35.46 1.11 -4.00
CA LYS A 29 34.27 0.98 -3.16
C LYS A 29 33.94 2.40 -2.71
N ILE A 30 33.10 3.08 -3.49
CA ILE A 30 32.15 4.03 -2.92
C ILE A 30 31.39 3.17 -1.92
N GLY A 31 31.78 3.28 -0.66
CA GLY A 31 30.92 2.85 0.41
C GLY A 31 29.62 3.60 0.23
N HIS A 32 28.66 2.96 -0.44
CA HIS A 32 27.26 3.11 -0.10
C HIS A 32 27.15 2.61 1.33
N GLY A 33 27.58 3.43 2.29
CA GLY A 33 26.84 3.51 3.52
C GLY A 33 25.41 3.79 3.08
N ASN A 34 24.47 3.00 3.58
CA ASN A 34 23.06 3.32 3.52
C ASN A 34 22.88 4.75 4.05
N ARG A 35 23.01 5.73 3.17
CA ARG A 35 22.20 6.92 3.27
C ARG A 35 20.80 6.37 3.08
N MET A 36 20.10 6.17 4.20
CA MET A 36 18.66 6.46 4.22
C MET A 36 18.53 7.71 3.38
N HIS A 37 17.97 7.57 2.19
CA HIS A 37 17.46 8.73 1.51
C HIS A 37 16.40 9.25 2.46
N ASP A 38 16.76 10.29 3.20
CA ASP A 38 15.86 11.13 3.96
C ASP A 38 14.96 11.76 2.90
N HIS A 39 13.96 10.99 2.49
CA HIS A 39 12.94 11.44 1.59
C HIS A 39 12.03 12.28 2.47
N GLU A 40 12.04 13.59 2.22
CA GLU A 40 11.21 14.58 2.89
C GLU A 40 9.74 14.31 2.53
N HIS A 41 9.15 13.30 3.15
CA HIS A 41 7.74 12.95 3.06
C HIS A 41 7.02 13.51 4.28
N HIS A 42 5.72 13.80 4.16
CA HIS A 42 4.90 14.04 5.34
C HIS A 42 4.60 12.68 5.98
N HIS A 43 5.24 12.41 7.12
CA HIS A 43 5.10 11.14 7.84
C HIS A 43 3.97 11.25 8.86
N LEU A 44 3.03 10.32 8.78
CA LEU A 44 1.95 10.18 9.74
C LEU A 44 2.21 8.97 10.63
N GLN A 45 2.18 9.21 11.94
CA GLN A 45 2.27 8.15 12.94
C GLN A 45 0.90 7.77 13.50
N ALA A 46 0.77 6.50 13.87
CA ALA A 46 -0.37 5.99 14.63
C ALA A 46 -0.41 6.59 16.06
N PRO A 47 -1.56 6.54 16.75
CA PRO A 47 -1.63 6.90 18.18
C PRO A 47 -0.68 6.05 19.03
N ASN A 48 -0.24 6.56 20.19
CA ASN A 48 0.41 5.71 21.20
C ASN A 48 -0.68 4.91 21.95
N LYS A 49 -0.45 3.60 22.15
CA LYS A 49 -1.30 2.70 22.95
C LYS A 49 -1.60 3.23 24.36
N GLU A 50 -0.64 3.87 25.00
CA GLU A 50 -0.79 4.45 26.35
C GLU A 50 -1.79 5.61 26.38
N ASP A 51 -1.89 6.38 25.28
CA ASP A 51 -2.89 7.44 25.18
C ASP A 51 -4.30 6.85 25.10
N ILE A 52 -4.45 5.73 24.40
CA ILE A 52 -5.73 5.06 24.21
C ILE A 52 -6.21 4.40 25.51
N LEU A 53 -5.31 3.80 26.29
CA LEU A 53 -5.63 3.20 27.59
C LEU A 53 -6.11 4.23 28.63
N LYS A 54 -5.84 5.51 28.43
CA LYS A 54 -6.35 6.60 29.29
C LYS A 54 -7.80 6.96 29.01
N ILE A 55 -8.36 6.52 27.87
CA ILE A 55 -9.74 6.76 27.45
C ILE A 55 -10.67 5.77 28.18
N SER A 56 -11.87 6.21 28.55
CA SER A 56 -12.84 5.33 29.21
C SER A 56 -13.27 4.16 28.32
N GLU A 57 -13.72 3.05 28.91
CA GLU A 57 -14.20 1.88 28.15
C GLU A 57 -15.36 2.25 27.20
N ASP A 58 -16.31 3.08 27.67
CA ASP A 58 -17.45 3.54 26.87
C ASP A 58 -17.01 4.39 25.67
N GLU A 59 -16.10 5.34 25.89
CA GLU A 59 -15.53 6.13 24.79
C GLU A 59 -14.74 5.26 23.82
N ARG A 60 -13.98 4.27 24.32
CA ARG A 60 -13.26 3.32 23.45
C ARG A 60 -14.22 2.50 22.59
N MET A 61 -15.34 2.06 23.14
CA MET A 61 -16.38 1.35 22.40
C MET A 61 -17.09 2.25 21.38
N GLU A 62 -17.34 3.52 21.70
CA GLU A 62 -17.92 4.46 20.73
C GLU A 62 -16.93 4.82 19.62
N LEU A 63 -15.64 5.01 19.95
CA LEU A 63 -14.58 5.17 18.95
C LEU A 63 -14.50 3.94 18.05
N SER A 64 -14.53 2.72 18.58
CA SER A 64 -14.40 1.53 17.74
C SER A 64 -15.53 1.38 16.72
N LYS A 65 -16.73 1.91 17.02
CA LYS A 65 -17.88 1.97 16.11
C LYS A 65 -17.81 3.12 15.10
N SER A 66 -17.13 4.23 15.43
CA SER A 66 -17.11 5.42 14.58
C SER A 66 -16.21 5.29 13.35
N PHE A 67 -15.22 4.38 13.39
CA PHE A 67 -14.29 4.16 12.28
C PHE A 67 -14.78 3.02 11.37
N GLN A 68 -15.60 3.41 10.39
CA GLN A 68 -16.10 2.51 9.36
C GLN A 68 -15.26 2.66 8.09
N VAL A 69 -14.71 1.54 7.62
CA VAL A 69 -13.86 1.42 6.44
C VAL A 69 -14.61 0.68 5.35
N TYR A 70 -14.77 1.36 4.22
CA TYR A 70 -15.30 0.79 2.99
C TYR A 70 -14.16 0.26 2.13
N CYS A 71 -14.12 -1.05 1.89
CA CYS A 71 -13.08 -1.72 1.11
C CYS A 71 -13.48 -1.86 -0.38
N ILE A 72 -12.66 -1.31 -1.26
CA ILE A 72 -12.76 -1.36 -2.73
C ILE A 72 -11.72 -2.36 -3.24
N ILE A 73 -12.15 -3.52 -3.75
CA ILE A 73 -11.22 -4.53 -4.28
C ILE A 73 -11.29 -4.56 -5.80
N LEU A 74 -10.22 -4.13 -6.47
CA LEU A 74 -10.14 -4.15 -7.93
C LEU A 74 -9.63 -5.50 -8.43
N VAL A 75 -10.50 -6.31 -9.03
CA VAL A 75 -10.18 -7.69 -9.44
C VAL A 75 -10.25 -7.87 -10.95
N LYS A 76 -9.56 -8.88 -11.45
CA LYS A 76 -9.68 -9.33 -12.84
C LYS A 76 -10.26 -10.75 -12.88
N PRO A 77 -11.08 -11.08 -13.88
CA PRO A 77 -11.66 -12.41 -13.99
C PRO A 77 -10.65 -13.56 -14.03
N LYS A 78 -9.45 -13.32 -14.55
CA LYS A 78 -8.38 -14.33 -14.60
C LYS A 78 -7.80 -14.68 -13.22
N ASP A 79 -8.01 -13.84 -12.21
CA ASP A 79 -7.39 -13.95 -10.88
C ASP A 79 -8.36 -14.58 -9.86
N VAL A 80 -9.21 -15.52 -10.30
CA VAL A 80 -10.29 -16.16 -9.51
C VAL A 80 -9.81 -16.70 -8.16
N SER A 81 -8.65 -17.36 -8.13
CA SER A 81 -8.14 -17.99 -6.91
C SER A 81 -7.73 -16.96 -5.86
N LEU A 82 -7.17 -15.83 -6.28
CA LEU A 82 -6.87 -14.71 -5.38
C LEU A 82 -8.15 -14.07 -4.86
N TRP A 83 -9.16 -13.93 -5.73
CA TRP A 83 -10.46 -13.38 -5.34
C TRP A 83 -11.13 -14.23 -4.26
N ALA A 84 -11.15 -15.55 -4.42
CA ALA A 84 -11.67 -16.47 -3.41
C ALA A 84 -10.93 -16.31 -2.07
N ALA A 85 -9.59 -16.32 -2.09
CA ALA A 85 -8.80 -16.16 -0.88
C ALA A 85 -9.05 -14.83 -0.18
N VAL A 86 -9.12 -13.72 -0.92
CA VAL A 86 -9.42 -12.40 -0.34
C VAL A 86 -10.81 -12.40 0.30
N LYS A 87 -11.83 -12.89 -0.41
CA LYS A 87 -13.23 -12.97 0.07
C LYS A 87 -13.35 -13.82 1.33
N GLU A 88 -12.61 -14.92 1.43
CA GLU A 88 -12.66 -15.85 2.55
C GLU A 88 -11.80 -15.45 3.74
N THR A 89 -10.89 -14.48 3.58
CA THR A 89 -9.95 -14.06 4.62
C THR A 89 -10.23 -12.63 5.09
N TRP A 90 -9.31 -11.70 4.87
CA TRP A 90 -9.26 -10.42 5.55
C TRP A 90 -10.41 -9.47 5.20
N THR A 91 -11.07 -9.61 4.04
CA THR A 91 -12.19 -8.71 3.70
C THR A 91 -13.40 -8.89 4.59
N LYS A 92 -13.51 -10.02 5.29
CA LYS A 92 -14.49 -10.23 6.36
C LYS A 92 -14.39 -9.13 7.43
N HIS A 93 -13.17 -8.65 7.71
CA HIS A 93 -12.90 -7.63 8.71
C HIS A 93 -13.19 -6.20 8.25
N CYS A 94 -13.51 -5.98 6.97
CA CYS A 94 -14.01 -4.69 6.49
C CYS A 94 -15.44 -4.47 6.98
N ASP A 95 -15.81 -3.23 7.31
CA ASP A 95 -17.22 -2.91 7.62
C ASP A 95 -18.12 -3.16 6.40
N LYS A 96 -17.56 -2.93 5.21
CA LYS A 96 -18.12 -3.39 3.94
C LYS A 96 -17.01 -3.59 2.92
N ALA A 97 -17.07 -4.67 2.16
CA ALA A 97 -16.19 -4.92 1.03
C ALA A 97 -17.01 -5.17 -0.24
N GLU A 98 -16.62 -4.53 -1.35
CA GLU A 98 -17.18 -4.81 -2.67
C GLU A 98 -16.08 -5.01 -3.70
N PHE A 99 -16.33 -5.93 -4.63
CA PHE A 99 -15.39 -6.35 -5.65
C PHE A 99 -15.79 -5.76 -7.01
N PHE A 100 -14.86 -5.09 -7.66
CA PHE A 100 -15.06 -4.40 -8.93
C PHE A 100 -14.28 -5.13 -10.02
N SER A 101 -14.97 -5.52 -11.09
CA SER A 101 -14.41 -6.34 -12.17
C SER A 101 -14.85 -5.80 -13.53
N SER A 102 -14.15 -6.21 -14.59
CA SER A 102 -14.52 -5.86 -15.97
C SER A 102 -15.79 -6.57 -16.47
N GLU A 103 -16.23 -7.61 -15.76
CA GLU A 103 -17.43 -8.38 -16.04
C GLU A 103 -18.13 -8.82 -14.73
N ASN A 104 -19.40 -9.21 -14.86
CA ASN A 104 -20.17 -9.77 -13.76
C ASN A 104 -19.79 -11.24 -13.52
N VAL A 105 -19.22 -11.53 -12.36
CA VAL A 105 -18.88 -12.88 -11.91
C VAL A 105 -19.73 -13.20 -10.69
N LYS A 106 -20.86 -13.86 -10.92
CA LYS A 106 -21.92 -14.09 -9.92
C LYS A 106 -21.44 -14.73 -8.62
N VAL A 107 -20.50 -15.69 -8.70
CA VAL A 107 -19.95 -16.41 -7.52
C VAL A 107 -19.34 -15.45 -6.50
N PHE A 108 -18.83 -14.31 -6.97
CA PHE A 108 -18.19 -13.31 -6.13
C PHE A 108 -18.94 -11.99 -6.06
N GLU A 109 -20.16 -11.93 -6.61
CA GLU A 109 -21.02 -10.75 -6.56
C GLU A 109 -20.31 -9.47 -7.08
N SER A 110 -19.51 -9.58 -8.15
CA SER A 110 -18.82 -8.38 -8.65
C SER A 110 -19.76 -7.33 -9.21
N ILE A 111 -19.35 -6.10 -8.99
CA ILE A 111 -19.87 -4.93 -9.66
C ILE A 111 -19.14 -4.80 -11.00
N ASN A 112 -19.89 -4.94 -12.09
CA ASN A 112 -19.37 -4.85 -13.44
C ASN A 112 -19.04 -3.40 -13.81
N MET A 113 -17.77 -3.14 -14.13
CA MET A 113 -17.26 -1.84 -14.57
C MET A 113 -17.14 -1.71 -16.09
N GLU A 114 -17.39 -2.79 -16.83
CA GLU A 114 -17.38 -2.84 -18.32
C GLU A 114 -16.07 -2.32 -18.93
N THR A 115 -14.94 -2.51 -18.24
CA THR A 115 -13.63 -2.07 -18.71
C THR A 115 -12.51 -2.95 -18.14
N ASN A 116 -11.54 -3.28 -18.99
CA ASN A 116 -10.29 -3.94 -18.58
C ASN A 116 -9.17 -2.93 -18.28
N ASP A 117 -9.40 -1.63 -18.50
CA ASP A 117 -8.45 -0.59 -18.13
C ASP A 117 -8.54 -0.31 -16.63
N MET A 118 -7.41 -0.50 -15.92
CA MET A 118 -7.36 -0.40 -14.46
C MET A 118 -7.61 1.02 -13.96
N TRP A 119 -7.20 2.04 -14.71
CA TRP A 119 -7.46 3.42 -14.34
C TRP A 119 -8.96 3.73 -14.46
N LEU A 120 -9.57 3.37 -15.59
CA LEU A 120 -11.01 3.56 -15.77
C LEU A 120 -11.83 2.77 -14.75
N MET A 121 -11.41 1.54 -14.43
CA MET A 121 -12.03 0.72 -13.38
C MET A 121 -11.92 1.41 -12.01
N MET A 122 -10.73 1.91 -11.65
CA MET A 122 -10.50 2.64 -10.40
C MET A 122 -11.38 3.90 -10.29
N ARG A 123 -11.46 4.70 -11.35
CA ARG A 123 -12.34 5.88 -11.40
C ARG A 123 -13.80 5.52 -11.16
N LYS A 124 -14.30 4.52 -11.90
CA LYS A 124 -15.69 4.06 -11.78
C LYS A 124 -15.97 3.49 -10.38
N ALA A 125 -15.03 2.74 -9.81
CA ALA A 125 -15.15 2.18 -8.46
C ALA A 125 -15.21 3.27 -7.38
N TYR A 126 -14.31 4.26 -7.43
CA TYR A 126 -14.36 5.39 -6.48
C TYR A 126 -15.65 6.21 -6.64
N LYS A 127 -16.07 6.50 -7.88
CA LYS A 127 -17.32 7.18 -8.14
C LYS A 127 -18.52 6.41 -7.57
N TYR A 128 -18.59 5.11 -7.84
CA TYR A 128 -19.63 4.23 -7.32
C TYR A 128 -19.66 4.24 -5.80
N ALA A 129 -18.50 4.03 -5.15
CA ALA A 129 -18.39 3.99 -3.71
C ALA A 129 -18.81 5.32 -3.07
N PHE A 130 -18.36 6.45 -3.62
CA PHE A 130 -18.77 7.77 -3.13
C PHE A 130 -20.26 8.01 -3.31
N ASP A 131 -20.80 7.83 -4.53
CA ASP A 131 -22.20 8.15 -4.83
C ASP A 131 -23.17 7.31 -3.99
N LYS A 132 -22.80 6.06 -3.65
CA LYS A 132 -23.66 5.13 -2.90
C LYS A 132 -23.45 5.18 -1.38
N TYR A 133 -22.24 5.47 -0.91
CA TYR A 133 -21.85 5.22 0.48
C TYR A 133 -21.22 6.42 1.21
N ARG A 134 -21.14 7.60 0.58
CA ARG A 134 -20.61 8.83 1.20
C ARG A 134 -21.25 9.23 2.55
N ASP A 135 -22.52 8.87 2.75
CA ASP A 135 -23.27 9.23 3.96
C ASP A 135 -23.16 8.15 5.06
N GLN A 136 -22.50 7.02 4.76
CA GLN A 136 -22.33 5.87 5.66
C GLN A 136 -20.88 5.68 6.09
N TYR A 137 -19.91 5.95 5.21
CA TYR A 137 -18.49 5.66 5.45
C TYR A 137 -17.64 6.92 5.28
N ASN A 138 -16.68 7.05 6.19
CA ASN A 138 -15.74 8.18 6.23
C ASN A 138 -14.38 7.84 5.60
N TRP A 139 -14.08 6.56 5.41
CA TRP A 139 -12.80 6.05 4.94
C TRP A 139 -13.00 5.00 3.84
N PHE A 140 -12.26 5.17 2.75
CA PHE A 140 -12.36 4.31 1.57
C PHE A 140 -10.99 3.71 1.30
N PHE A 141 -10.87 2.39 1.46
CA PHE A 141 -9.63 1.64 1.30
C PHE A 141 -9.66 0.84 0.00
N LEU A 142 -8.78 1.17 -0.94
CA LEU A 142 -8.61 0.46 -2.20
C LEU A 142 -7.42 -0.50 -2.10
N ALA A 143 -7.64 -1.76 -2.50
CA ALA A 143 -6.62 -2.81 -2.48
C ALA A 143 -6.64 -3.67 -3.75
N ARG A 144 -5.53 -4.38 -3.99
CA ARG A 144 -5.42 -5.41 -5.02
C ARG A 144 -5.83 -6.78 -4.47
N PRO A 145 -6.17 -7.75 -5.34
CA PRO A 145 -6.45 -9.12 -4.92
C PRO A 145 -5.20 -9.87 -4.40
N THR A 146 -4.00 -9.29 -4.53
CA THR A 146 -2.74 -9.82 -3.98
C THR A 146 -2.40 -9.23 -2.60
N THR A 147 -3.19 -8.26 -2.12
CA THR A 147 -3.01 -7.60 -0.83
C THR A 147 -3.65 -8.42 0.27
N PHE A 148 -2.97 -8.55 1.42
CA PHE A 148 -3.55 -8.94 2.69
C PHE A 148 -3.52 -7.73 3.61
N ALA A 149 -4.67 -7.36 4.18
CA ALA A 149 -4.79 -6.20 5.06
C ALA A 149 -5.25 -6.60 6.46
N ILE A 150 -4.76 -5.89 7.47
CA ILE A 150 -5.16 -6.01 8.86
C ILE A 150 -6.02 -4.78 9.16
N ILE A 151 -7.35 -4.92 9.04
CA ILE A 151 -8.28 -3.78 9.03
C ILE A 151 -8.31 -3.08 10.39
N GLU A 152 -8.09 -3.82 11.47
CA GLU A 152 -7.98 -3.31 12.83
C GLU A 152 -6.76 -2.39 12.97
N ASN A 153 -5.62 -2.74 12.36
CA ASN A 153 -4.43 -1.88 12.32
C ASN A 153 -4.69 -0.63 11.47
N LEU A 154 -5.43 -0.75 10.37
CA LEU A 154 -5.87 0.42 9.59
C LEU A 154 -6.75 1.35 10.44
N LYS A 155 -7.80 0.80 11.08
CA LYS A 155 -8.71 1.59 11.92
C LYS A 155 -7.95 2.26 13.07
N TYR A 156 -7.00 1.53 13.69
CA TYR A 156 -6.12 2.06 14.72
C TYR A 156 -5.31 3.28 14.22
N PHE A 157 -4.70 3.16 13.05
CA PHE A 157 -3.94 4.25 12.43
C PHE A 157 -4.82 5.50 12.19
N LEU A 158 -6.08 5.28 11.79
CA LEU A 158 -7.03 6.35 11.47
C LEU A 158 -7.63 7.06 12.70
N LEU A 159 -7.48 6.51 13.92
CA LEU A 159 -8.14 7.02 15.14
C LEU A 159 -7.93 8.51 15.42
N LYS A 160 -6.74 9.05 15.13
CA LYS A 160 -6.39 10.47 15.36
C LYS A 160 -6.58 11.34 14.11
N LYS A 161 -7.21 10.83 13.05
CA LYS A 161 -7.38 11.54 11.78
C LYS A 161 -8.79 12.06 11.64
N ASP A 162 -8.91 13.33 11.23
CA ASP A 162 -10.20 13.95 10.91
C ASP A 162 -10.57 13.64 9.45
N PRO A 163 -11.64 12.86 9.20
CA PRO A 163 -12.03 12.48 7.84
C PRO A 163 -12.54 13.67 7.01
N SER A 164 -12.84 14.82 7.64
CA SER A 164 -13.18 16.06 6.93
C SER A 164 -11.95 16.75 6.31
N GLN A 165 -10.74 16.28 6.63
CA GLN A 165 -9.50 16.71 5.99
C GLN A 165 -9.16 15.84 4.77
N PRO A 166 -8.47 16.39 3.76
CA PRO A 166 -8.18 15.72 2.50
C PRO A 166 -7.02 14.70 2.61
N PHE A 167 -7.22 13.62 3.37
CA PHE A 167 -6.21 12.56 3.50
C PHE A 167 -6.17 11.62 2.28
N TYR A 168 -4.98 11.38 1.77
CA TYR A 168 -4.64 10.36 0.77
C TYR A 168 -3.37 9.64 1.22
N LEU A 169 -3.54 8.45 1.80
CA LEU A 169 -2.49 7.77 2.56
C LEU A 169 -2.26 6.34 2.10
N GLY A 170 -1.03 5.88 2.33
CA GLY A 170 -0.55 4.53 2.06
C GLY A 170 0.97 4.53 1.94
N HIS A 171 1.52 3.69 1.07
CA HIS A 171 2.96 3.71 0.78
C HIS A 171 3.29 4.78 -0.25
N THR A 172 4.00 5.82 0.17
CA THR A 172 4.33 6.95 -0.70
C THR A 172 5.56 6.65 -1.55
N VAL A 173 5.49 6.99 -2.84
CA VAL A 173 6.56 6.80 -3.81
C VAL A 173 6.80 8.11 -4.56
N LYS A 174 8.07 8.46 -4.78
CA LYS A 174 8.47 9.62 -5.58
C LYS A 174 8.96 9.19 -6.96
N SER A 175 8.41 9.80 -8.00
CA SER A 175 8.77 9.57 -9.41
C SER A 175 8.94 10.92 -10.11
N GLY A 176 10.17 11.45 -10.11
CA GLY A 176 10.43 12.83 -10.55
C GLY A 176 9.81 13.83 -9.56
N ASP A 177 9.03 14.77 -10.08
CA ASP A 177 8.30 15.77 -9.28
C ASP A 177 6.91 15.30 -8.81
N LEU A 178 6.54 14.06 -9.15
CA LEU A 178 5.28 13.46 -8.72
C LEU A 178 5.52 12.55 -7.51
N GLU A 179 4.82 12.87 -6.43
CA GLU A 179 4.70 12.05 -5.23
C GLU A 179 3.29 11.45 -5.21
N TYR A 180 3.19 10.15 -4.95
CA TYR A 180 1.94 9.41 -5.03
C TYR A 180 1.92 8.22 -4.08
N VAL A 181 0.72 7.80 -3.66
CA VAL A 181 0.53 6.55 -2.92
C VAL A 181 0.47 5.39 -3.90
N SER A 182 1.32 4.39 -3.72
CA SER A 182 1.32 3.18 -4.56
C SER A 182 0.15 2.28 -4.24
N VAL A 183 -0.57 1.85 -5.30
CA VAL A 183 -1.65 0.87 -5.18
C VAL A 183 -1.15 -0.50 -4.68
N GLU A 184 0.15 -0.79 -4.79
CA GLU A 184 0.74 -2.03 -4.27
C GLU A 184 0.67 -2.10 -2.74
N GLY A 185 0.73 -0.96 -2.05
CA GLY A 185 0.57 -0.92 -0.59
C GLY A 185 -0.90 -0.83 -0.16
N GLY A 186 -1.82 -0.60 -1.09
CA GLY A 186 -3.18 -0.16 -0.80
C GLY A 186 -3.26 1.35 -0.58
N ILE A 187 -4.43 1.91 -0.90
CA ILE A 187 -4.68 3.36 -0.91
C ILE A 187 -5.87 3.65 -0.01
N VAL A 188 -5.74 4.61 0.90
CA VAL A 188 -6.85 5.08 1.73
C VAL A 188 -7.15 6.53 1.40
N LEU A 189 -8.43 6.82 1.18
CA LEU A 189 -8.94 8.18 1.00
C LEU A 189 -9.97 8.48 2.09
N SER A 190 -9.88 9.68 2.67
CA SER A 190 -10.96 10.21 3.51
C SER A 190 -12.18 10.59 2.66
N ILE A 191 -13.32 10.80 3.32
CA ILE A 191 -14.53 11.27 2.67
C ILE A 191 -14.34 12.63 1.98
N GLU A 192 -13.57 13.56 2.57
CA GLU A 192 -13.27 14.84 1.92
C GLU A 192 -12.41 14.63 0.67
N SER A 193 -11.40 13.75 0.69
CA SER A 193 -10.62 13.42 -0.50
C SER A 193 -11.47 12.80 -1.60
N MET A 194 -12.39 11.89 -1.25
CA MET A 194 -13.32 11.27 -2.19
C MET A 194 -14.28 12.30 -2.82
N LYS A 195 -14.78 13.25 -2.03
CA LYS A 195 -15.62 14.35 -2.50
C LYS A 195 -14.88 15.23 -3.50
N ARG A 196 -13.63 15.61 -3.19
CA ARG A 196 -12.80 16.42 -4.09
C ARG A 196 -12.45 15.66 -5.36
N LEU A 197 -12.06 14.39 -5.26
CA LEU A 197 -11.81 13.52 -6.41
C LEU A 197 -13.04 13.44 -7.32
N ASN A 198 -14.21 13.12 -6.76
CA ASN A 198 -15.46 12.96 -7.53
C ASN A 198 -15.82 14.25 -8.29
N SER A 199 -15.58 15.43 -7.69
CA SER A 199 -15.79 16.72 -8.37
C SER A 199 -14.89 16.94 -9.59
N LEU A 200 -13.72 16.29 -9.64
CA LEU A 200 -12.77 16.39 -10.75
C LEU A 200 -12.93 15.29 -11.80
N LEU A 201 -13.58 14.17 -11.48
CA LEU A 201 -13.76 13.06 -12.44
C LEU A 201 -14.50 13.49 -13.73
N SER A 202 -15.31 14.56 -13.67
CA SER A 202 -16.02 15.13 -14.82
C SER A 202 -15.27 16.28 -15.51
N VAL A 203 -14.02 16.57 -15.12
CA VAL A 203 -13.19 17.65 -15.69
C VAL A 203 -11.98 17.04 -16.41
N PRO A 204 -12.08 16.73 -17.72
CA PRO A 204 -11.05 15.98 -18.44
C PRO A 204 -9.66 16.62 -18.39
N GLU A 205 -9.58 17.96 -18.38
CA GLU A 205 -8.30 18.68 -18.34
C GLU A 205 -7.54 18.49 -17.02
N LYS A 206 -8.27 18.24 -15.92
CA LYS A 206 -7.69 18.04 -14.58
C LYS A 206 -7.59 16.56 -14.20
N CYS A 207 -8.48 15.73 -14.72
CA CYS A 207 -8.51 14.30 -14.45
C CYS A 207 -8.92 13.51 -15.71
N PRO A 208 -7.98 13.27 -16.64
CA PRO A 208 -8.29 12.65 -17.93
C PRO A 208 -8.66 11.17 -17.80
N GLU A 209 -9.71 10.74 -18.51
CA GLU A 209 -10.18 9.34 -18.52
C GLU A 209 -9.20 8.38 -19.17
N GLN A 210 -8.40 8.88 -20.12
CA GLN A 210 -7.36 8.13 -20.79
C GLN A 210 -6.02 8.74 -20.41
N GLY A 211 -5.10 7.92 -19.89
CA GLY A 211 -3.70 8.32 -19.67
C GLY A 211 -3.12 8.85 -20.99
N GLY A 212 -2.34 9.93 -20.91
CA GLY A 212 -1.82 10.63 -22.11
C GLY A 212 -1.23 9.66 -23.14
N MET A 213 -1.54 9.90 -24.42
CA MET A 213 -1.32 8.97 -25.55
C MET A 213 0.14 8.53 -25.78
N ILE A 214 1.12 9.15 -25.12
CA ILE A 214 2.55 8.94 -25.41
C ILE A 214 3.19 7.92 -24.46
N TRP A 215 2.72 7.81 -23.21
CA TRP A 215 3.22 6.84 -22.23
C TRP A 215 2.10 6.36 -21.32
N LYS A 216 1.92 5.04 -21.19
CA LYS A 216 0.92 4.48 -20.28
C LYS A 216 1.36 4.70 -18.83
N ILE A 217 0.80 5.72 -18.20
CA ILE A 217 0.96 6.02 -16.78
C ILE A 217 0.18 4.97 -15.96
N SER A 218 0.74 4.51 -14.84
CA SER A 218 0.05 3.59 -13.93
C SER A 218 -1.16 4.25 -13.26
N GLU A 219 -2.14 3.45 -12.86
CA GLU A 219 -3.41 3.93 -12.29
C GLU A 219 -3.22 4.79 -11.02
N ASP A 220 -2.23 4.48 -10.19
CA ASP A 220 -1.88 5.22 -8.97
C ASP A 220 -1.28 6.61 -9.27
N LYS A 221 -0.42 6.71 -10.28
CA LYS A 221 0.10 7.99 -10.78
C LYS A 221 -1.01 8.83 -11.41
N GLN A 222 -1.94 8.21 -12.15
CA GLN A 222 -3.09 8.93 -12.71
C GLN A 222 -4.00 9.47 -11.60
N LEU A 223 -4.27 8.68 -10.57
CA LEU A 223 -4.99 9.12 -9.37
C LEU A 223 -4.30 10.32 -8.71
N ALA A 224 -2.98 10.26 -8.49
CA ALA A 224 -2.23 11.31 -7.85
C ALA A 224 -2.26 12.64 -8.64
N VAL A 225 -2.20 12.58 -9.97
CA VAL A 225 -2.37 13.78 -10.82
C VAL A 225 -3.74 14.42 -10.57
N CYS A 226 -4.83 13.64 -10.56
CA CYS A 226 -6.17 14.16 -10.28
C CYS A 226 -6.26 14.77 -8.87
N LEU A 227 -5.76 14.06 -7.85
CA LEU A 227 -5.79 14.49 -6.46
C LEU A 227 -4.99 15.78 -6.24
N LYS A 228 -3.84 15.94 -6.90
CA LYS A 228 -3.03 17.17 -6.85
C LYS A 228 -3.82 18.40 -7.34
N TYR A 229 -4.60 18.27 -8.42
CA TYR A 229 -5.49 19.35 -8.88
C TYR A 229 -6.64 19.66 -7.91
N ALA A 230 -6.96 18.72 -7.03
CA ALA A 230 -7.94 18.87 -5.95
C ALA A 230 -7.32 19.39 -4.63
N GLY A 231 -6.01 19.65 -4.60
CA GLY A 231 -5.29 20.02 -3.38
C GLY A 231 -5.29 18.89 -2.34
N VAL A 232 -5.25 17.64 -2.80
CA VAL A 232 -5.10 16.42 -1.99
C VAL A 232 -3.70 15.85 -2.29
N PHE A 233 -2.89 15.62 -1.26
CA PHE A 233 -1.49 15.22 -1.40
C PHE A 233 -1.25 13.87 -0.73
N ALA A 234 -0.24 13.14 -1.21
CA ALA A 234 0.13 11.84 -0.65
C ALA A 234 0.77 12.01 0.74
N GLU A 235 0.41 11.13 1.65
CA GLU A 235 0.98 11.08 3.01
C GLU A 235 1.50 9.67 3.31
N ASN A 236 2.76 9.56 3.74
CA ASN A 236 3.34 8.27 4.11
C ASN A 236 2.91 7.89 5.52
N ALA A 237 2.50 6.64 5.69
CA ALA A 237 2.10 6.10 6.99
C ALA A 237 3.21 5.20 7.56
N GLU A 238 3.68 5.56 8.74
CA GLU A 238 4.76 4.88 9.45
C GLU A 238 4.38 4.63 10.92
N ASP A 239 5.06 3.68 11.54
CA ASP A 239 4.96 3.49 12.98
C ASP A 239 5.88 4.44 13.77
N SER A 240 5.89 4.30 15.09
CA SER A 240 6.72 5.11 15.99
C SER A 240 8.23 4.90 15.81
N GLU A 241 8.64 3.81 15.14
CA GLU A 241 10.03 3.48 14.85
C GLU A 241 10.43 3.90 13.42
N GLY A 242 9.52 4.52 12.66
CA GLY A 242 9.75 4.93 11.27
C GLY A 242 9.67 3.78 10.27
N LYS A 243 9.05 2.65 10.63
CA LYS A 243 8.82 1.54 9.69
C LYS A 243 7.53 1.80 8.91
N ASP A 244 7.55 1.52 7.62
CA ASP A 244 6.35 1.54 6.77
C ASP A 244 5.28 0.59 7.33
N VAL A 245 4.03 1.05 7.39
CA VAL A 245 2.90 0.19 7.78
C VAL A 245 2.09 -0.29 6.56
N PHE A 246 2.15 0.41 5.43
CA PHE A 246 1.55 -0.06 4.18
C PHE A 246 2.61 -0.73 3.32
N ASN A 247 2.77 -2.05 3.43
CA ASN A 247 3.87 -2.72 2.76
C ASN A 247 3.53 -3.14 1.32
N THR A 248 4.44 -2.84 0.40
CA THR A 248 4.29 -3.16 -1.04
C THR A 248 4.79 -4.55 -1.44
N LYS A 249 5.41 -5.28 -0.51
CA LYS A 249 5.96 -6.63 -0.71
C LYS A 249 5.32 -7.64 0.25
N SER A 250 5.62 -8.92 0.03
CA SER A 250 5.14 -9.98 0.90
C SER A 250 6.01 -10.07 2.16
N VAL A 251 5.42 -10.54 3.25
CA VAL A 251 6.15 -10.77 4.52
C VAL A 251 7.39 -11.64 4.32
N GLY A 252 7.31 -12.66 3.44
CA GLY A 252 8.45 -13.53 3.14
C GLY A 252 9.61 -12.81 2.44
N LEU A 253 9.31 -11.81 1.60
CA LEU A 253 10.35 -10.98 0.97
C LEU A 253 11.01 -10.05 2.00
N PHE A 254 10.25 -9.41 2.89
CA PHE A 254 10.83 -8.60 3.97
C PHE A 254 11.68 -9.42 4.92
N ILE A 255 11.23 -10.61 5.31
CA ILE A 255 12.04 -11.53 6.13
C ILE A 255 13.35 -11.87 5.42
N LYS A 256 13.32 -12.15 4.13
CA LYS A 256 14.53 -12.44 3.33
C LYS A 256 15.48 -11.24 3.28
N GLU A 257 14.94 -10.03 3.12
CA GLU A 257 15.72 -8.78 3.14
C GLU A 257 16.33 -8.54 4.52
N ALA A 258 15.55 -8.72 5.60
CA ALA A 258 16.02 -8.62 6.98
C ALA A 258 17.09 -9.65 7.32
N MET A 259 16.97 -10.90 6.85
CA MET A 259 18.03 -11.91 6.97
C MET A 259 19.35 -11.49 6.31
N THR A 260 19.28 -10.69 5.26
CA THR A 260 20.46 -10.20 4.54
C THR A 260 21.07 -8.97 5.23
N ASN A 261 20.22 -8.03 5.63
CA ASN A 261 20.65 -6.72 6.13
C ASN A 261 20.87 -6.68 7.65
N GLN A 262 20.11 -7.48 8.40
CA GLN A 262 20.07 -7.51 9.86
C GLN A 262 19.93 -8.97 10.37
N PRO A 263 20.93 -9.85 10.10
CA PRO A 263 20.81 -11.29 10.37
C PRO A 263 20.59 -11.64 11.84
N ASN A 264 20.98 -10.78 12.77
CA ASN A 264 20.83 -10.99 14.21
C ASN A 264 19.47 -10.48 14.76
N GLN A 265 18.68 -9.77 13.95
CA GLN A 265 17.41 -9.13 14.36
C GLN A 265 16.32 -9.32 13.30
N VAL A 266 16.26 -10.50 12.67
CA VAL A 266 15.36 -10.73 11.52
C VAL A 266 13.89 -10.44 11.81
N VAL A 267 13.43 -10.77 13.02
CA VAL A 267 12.03 -10.56 13.44
C VAL A 267 11.74 -9.07 13.57
N GLU A 268 12.57 -8.35 14.31
CA GLU A 268 12.43 -6.91 14.57
C GLU A 268 12.74 -6.05 13.34
N GLY A 269 13.63 -6.54 12.47
CA GLY A 269 14.12 -5.86 11.28
C GLY A 269 13.30 -6.07 10.01
N CYS A 270 12.33 -6.99 10.03
CA CYS A 270 11.42 -7.20 8.89
C CYS A 270 10.48 -6.02 8.73
N CYS A 271 9.64 -5.82 9.74
CA CYS A 271 8.29 -5.32 9.54
C CYS A 271 7.76 -4.67 10.81
N SER A 272 6.89 -3.68 10.67
CA SER A 272 6.16 -3.11 11.80
C SER A 272 5.22 -4.14 12.42
N ASP A 273 5.15 -4.17 13.76
CA ASP A 273 4.12 -4.93 14.48
C ASP A 273 2.71 -4.37 14.25
N MET A 274 2.62 -3.12 13.77
CA MET A 274 1.38 -2.43 13.41
C MET A 274 1.20 -2.33 11.89
N ALA A 275 1.83 -3.21 11.12
CA ALA A 275 1.66 -3.27 9.68
C ALA A 275 0.17 -3.38 9.30
N VAL A 276 -0.26 -2.54 8.36
CA VAL A 276 -1.62 -2.50 7.83
C VAL A 276 -1.76 -3.43 6.63
N THR A 277 -0.77 -3.46 5.74
CA THR A 277 -0.84 -4.28 4.52
C THR A 277 0.45 -5.01 4.24
N PHE A 278 0.31 -6.13 3.51
CA PHE A 278 1.36 -6.79 2.75
C PHE A 278 0.81 -7.13 1.36
N ASN A 279 1.67 -7.19 0.35
CA ASN A 279 1.24 -7.41 -1.03
C ASN A 279 2.06 -8.48 -1.76
N GLY A 280 1.56 -8.94 -2.90
CA GLY A 280 2.17 -10.04 -3.66
C GLY A 280 1.99 -11.41 -3.00
N LEU A 281 0.92 -11.61 -2.23
CA LEU A 281 0.60 -12.88 -1.62
C LEU A 281 -0.13 -13.79 -2.61
N THR A 282 0.19 -15.08 -2.53
CA THR A 282 -0.61 -16.16 -3.13
C THR A 282 -1.84 -16.48 -2.27
N PRO A 283 -2.87 -17.17 -2.81
CA PRO A 283 -4.03 -17.61 -2.04
C PRO A 283 -3.66 -18.34 -0.75
N ASN A 284 -2.73 -19.32 -0.83
CA ASN A 284 -2.28 -20.08 0.33
C ASN A 284 -1.59 -19.19 1.38
N GLN A 285 -0.78 -18.22 0.93
CA GLN A 285 -0.14 -17.28 1.85
C GLN A 285 -1.16 -16.40 2.57
N MET A 286 -2.26 -16.00 1.92
CA MET A 286 -3.33 -15.25 2.59
C MET A 286 -4.01 -16.06 3.70
N HIS A 287 -4.30 -17.35 3.47
CA HIS A 287 -4.84 -18.20 4.52
C HIS A 287 -3.85 -18.45 5.66
N VAL A 288 -2.55 -18.56 5.36
CA VAL A 288 -1.51 -18.65 6.40
C VAL A 288 -1.43 -17.36 7.22
N MET A 289 -1.50 -16.19 6.58
CA MET A 289 -1.58 -14.91 7.27
C MET A 289 -2.85 -14.81 8.13
N MET A 290 -4.01 -15.20 7.60
CA MET A 290 -5.27 -15.24 8.34
C MET A 290 -5.17 -16.11 9.60
N TYR A 291 -4.60 -17.31 9.46
CA TYR A 291 -4.36 -18.20 10.58
C TYR A 291 -3.40 -17.57 11.61
N GLY A 292 -2.28 -17.00 11.15
CA GLY A 292 -1.27 -16.40 12.02
C GLY A 292 -1.76 -15.16 12.79
N VAL A 293 -2.52 -14.28 12.14
CA VAL A 293 -2.98 -13.00 12.71
C VAL A 293 -4.19 -13.20 13.62
N TYR A 294 -5.20 -13.97 13.19
CA TYR A 294 -6.50 -14.00 13.85
C TYR A 294 -6.76 -15.29 14.66
N ARG A 295 -6.08 -16.41 14.36
CA ARG A 295 -6.41 -17.71 14.97
C ARG A 295 -5.31 -18.30 15.86
N LEU A 296 -4.06 -18.16 15.48
CA LEU A 296 -2.93 -18.75 16.19
C LEU A 296 -2.64 -17.95 17.47
N ARG A 297 -2.78 -18.59 18.63
CA ARG A 297 -2.47 -18.00 19.95
C ARG A 297 -1.56 -18.93 20.75
N ALA A 298 -0.44 -18.41 21.22
CA ALA A 298 0.40 -19.13 22.16
C ALA A 298 -0.24 -19.07 23.56
N PHE A 299 -0.44 -20.22 24.20
CA PHE A 299 -1.04 -20.27 25.54
C PHE A 299 -0.17 -19.49 26.54
N GLY A 300 -0.81 -18.62 27.34
CA GLY A 300 -0.12 -17.78 28.33
C GLY A 300 0.39 -16.43 27.81
N HIS A 301 0.29 -16.15 26.49
CA HIS A 301 0.58 -14.83 25.93
C HIS A 301 -0.74 -14.08 25.68
N ILE A 302 -0.95 -12.96 26.39
CA ILE A 302 -2.13 -12.10 26.22
C ILE A 302 -1.69 -10.82 25.50
N PHE A 303 -2.29 -10.56 24.34
CA PHE A 303 -2.23 -9.23 23.72
C PHE A 303 -3.26 -8.35 24.44
N ASN A 304 -2.80 -7.47 25.32
CA ASN A 304 -3.66 -6.49 25.99
C ASN A 304 -3.98 -5.37 25.00
N ASP A 305 -4.87 -5.63 24.05
CA ASP A 305 -5.27 -4.62 23.06
C ASP A 305 -6.09 -3.53 23.75
N ALA A 306 -5.64 -2.28 23.60
CA ALA A 306 -6.28 -1.15 24.27
C ALA A 306 -7.66 -0.84 23.68
N LEU A 307 -7.86 -1.21 22.42
CA LEU A 307 -9.08 -1.06 21.64
C LEU A 307 -9.32 -2.37 20.88
N VAL A 308 -10.58 -2.81 20.87
CA VAL A 308 -11.01 -3.95 20.06
C VAL A 308 -12.00 -3.43 19.02
N PHE A 309 -11.65 -3.59 17.75
CA PHE A 309 -12.58 -3.35 16.65
C PHE A 309 -13.37 -4.64 16.42
N LEU A 310 -14.59 -4.66 16.95
CA LEU A 310 -15.46 -5.79 16.75
C LEU A 310 -16.01 -5.79 15.32
N PRO A 311 -16.23 -6.98 14.75
CA PRO A 311 -16.82 -7.10 13.45
C PRO A 311 -18.28 -6.62 13.45
N PRO A 312 -18.86 -6.24 12.30
CA PRO A 312 -20.26 -5.82 12.23
C PRO A 312 -21.23 -6.89 12.78
N ASN A 313 -22.31 -6.48 13.45
CA ASN A 313 -23.28 -7.44 13.98
C ASN A 313 -23.83 -8.37 12.88
N GLY A 314 -23.64 -9.68 13.06
CA GLY A 314 -24.10 -10.72 12.13
C GLY A 314 -23.14 -11.01 10.96
N SER A 315 -21.92 -10.46 10.97
CA SER A 315 -20.88 -10.84 10.01
C SER A 315 -20.31 -12.23 10.34
N ASP A 316 -20.10 -13.06 9.32
CA ASP A 316 -19.34 -14.32 9.41
C ASP A 316 -17.83 -14.06 9.52
N ASN A 317 -17.43 -13.37 10.59
CA ASN A 317 -16.03 -13.11 10.89
C ASN A 317 -15.51 -14.24 11.78
N ASP A 318 -14.38 -14.83 11.38
CA ASP A 318 -13.81 -16.05 11.98
C ASP A 318 -13.25 -15.82 13.40
#